data_AF-A0A943IHR9-F1
#
_entry.id   AF-A0A943IHR9-F1
#
_cell.length_a   1.000
_cell.length_b   1.000
_cell.length_c   1.000
_cell.angle_alpha   90.00
_cell.angle_beta   90.00
_cell.angle_gamma   90.00
#
_symmetry.space_group_name_H-M   'P 1'
#
loop_
_entity.id
_entity.type
_entity.pdbx_description
1 polymer ?
#
loop_
_entity_poly.entity_id
_entity_poly.type
_entity_poly.pdbx_seq_one_letter_code
_entity_poly.pdbx_strand_id
1 'polypeptide(L)'
;MRKWISAAAVGMALMALVSCGKSDHFDPNTLEQSTVGELSSDVTMRLSQEEFRSVPSELSLVITNHTGEEYTYGSEYHLEVYLDDQWYILPAEEELYFTSIGVMLQPDGINSENIAPEEYREHLPAGHYRVVKEFYGAGGEITAAAEFSISE
;
A
#
# COMPACT_ATOMS: atom_id res chain seq x y z
N MET A 1 26.77 7.48 72.28
CA MET A 1 27.67 8.15 71.32
C MET A 1 28.11 7.15 70.26
N ARG A 2 28.14 7.60 69.00
CA ARG A 2 28.62 6.93 67.76
C ARG A 2 27.61 5.97 67.13
N LYS A 3 27.32 6.04 65.84
CA LYS A 3 27.37 7.08 64.78
C LYS A 3 26.60 6.44 63.61
N TRP A 4 25.75 7.19 62.95
CA TRP A 4 24.92 6.71 61.84
C TRP A 4 25.78 6.42 60.60
N ILE A 5 25.46 5.37 59.86
CA ILE A 5 25.88 5.21 58.46
C ILE A 5 24.63 4.82 57.66
N SER A 6 24.21 5.75 56.82
CA SER A 6 23.14 5.62 55.84
C SER A 6 23.50 4.58 54.78
N ALA A 7 22.57 3.69 54.44
CA ALA A 7 22.64 2.91 53.21
C ALA A 7 21.54 3.43 52.27
N ALA A 8 21.92 4.28 51.33
CA ALA A 8 21.05 4.69 50.24
C ALA A 8 20.92 3.51 49.26
N ALA A 9 19.72 2.93 49.19
CA ALA A 9 19.37 1.94 48.18
C ALA A 9 19.21 2.66 46.83
N VAL A 10 20.26 2.66 46.01
CA VAL A 10 20.16 3.04 44.60
C VAL A 10 19.60 1.84 43.85
N GLY A 11 18.28 1.77 43.75
CA GLY A 11 17.59 0.86 42.85
C GLY A 11 17.74 1.37 41.42
N MET A 12 18.79 0.91 40.72
CA MET A 12 18.97 1.17 39.30
C MET A 12 17.98 0.29 38.53
N ALA A 13 16.79 0.82 38.27
CA ALA A 13 15.82 0.20 37.38
C ALA A 13 16.41 0.20 35.96
N LEU A 14 16.89 -0.97 35.52
CA LEU A 14 17.19 -1.22 34.11
C LEU A 14 15.87 -1.15 33.33
N MET A 15 15.60 0.02 32.74
CA MET A 15 14.65 0.12 31.63
C MET A 15 15.27 -0.61 30.44
N ALA A 16 14.87 -1.86 30.23
CA ALA A 16 15.08 -2.54 28.96
C ALA A 16 14.18 -1.85 27.92
N LEU A 17 14.73 -0.82 27.27
CA LEU A 17 14.17 -0.35 26.00
C LEU A 17 14.37 -1.50 25.02
N VAL A 18 13.32 -2.28 24.80
CA VAL A 18 13.20 -3.13 23.62
C VAL A 18 13.14 -2.15 22.45
N SER A 19 14.32 -1.81 21.94
CA SER A 19 14.46 -1.25 20.61
C SER A 19 13.98 -2.35 19.67
N CYS A 20 12.69 -2.34 19.33
CA CYS A 20 12.25 -2.98 18.09
C CYS A 20 13.03 -2.29 16.99
N GLY A 21 14.16 -2.87 16.59
CA GLY A 21 14.78 -2.53 15.33
C GLY A 21 13.73 -2.81 14.29
N LYS A 22 13.16 -1.74 13.70
CA LYS A 22 12.48 -1.86 12.42
C LYS A 22 13.53 -2.42 11.46
N SER A 23 13.40 -3.69 11.10
CA SER A 23 14.17 -4.23 10.00
C SER A 23 13.52 -3.71 8.73
N ASP A 24 14.24 -2.92 7.94
CA ASP A 24 13.86 -2.49 6.56
C ASP A 24 13.74 -3.66 5.56
N HIS A 25 13.78 -4.89 6.05
CA HIS A 25 13.64 -6.08 5.23
C HIS A 25 12.16 -6.45 5.10
N PHE A 26 11.73 -6.68 3.86
CA PHE A 26 10.45 -7.29 3.54
C PHE A 26 10.32 -8.63 4.28
N ASP A 27 9.34 -8.74 5.19
CA ASP A 27 9.00 -9.97 5.90
C ASP A 27 7.55 -10.36 5.61
N PRO A 28 7.30 -11.37 4.76
CA PRO A 28 5.95 -11.76 4.35
C PRO A 28 5.08 -12.23 5.53
N ASN A 29 5.67 -12.69 6.65
CA ASN A 29 4.92 -13.17 7.81
C ASN A 29 4.25 -12.04 8.61
N THR A 30 4.62 -10.79 8.32
CA THR A 30 4.07 -9.60 8.98
C THR A 30 2.95 -8.95 8.20
N LEU A 31 2.68 -9.40 6.97
CA LEU A 31 1.70 -8.79 6.09
C LEU A 31 0.27 -9.17 6.51
N GLU A 32 -0.61 -8.18 6.46
CA GLU A 32 -2.03 -8.41 6.67
C GLU A 32 -2.65 -8.96 5.38
N GLN A 33 -3.48 -10.00 5.50
CA GLN A 33 -4.19 -10.53 4.34
C GLN A 33 -5.19 -9.47 3.83
N SER A 34 -5.24 -9.30 2.51
CA SER A 34 -6.17 -8.37 1.88
C SER A 34 -7.62 -8.79 2.12
N THR A 35 -8.46 -7.81 2.41
CA THR A 35 -9.92 -7.96 2.48
C THR A 35 -10.60 -7.62 1.16
N VAL A 36 -9.85 -7.21 0.13
CA VAL A 36 -10.37 -6.92 -1.20
C VAL A 36 -10.96 -8.19 -1.78
N GLY A 37 -12.28 -8.17 -1.96
CA GLY A 37 -13.05 -9.27 -2.50
C GLY A 37 -13.03 -9.30 -4.04
N GLU A 38 -14.21 -9.44 -4.63
CA GLU A 38 -14.38 -9.42 -6.07
C GLU A 38 -14.10 -8.02 -6.63
N LEU A 39 -13.22 -7.94 -7.62
CA LEU A 39 -12.95 -6.71 -8.36
C LEU A 39 -14.12 -6.41 -9.29
N SER A 40 -14.52 -5.14 -9.37
CA SER A 40 -15.60 -4.73 -10.26
C SER A 40 -15.21 -4.83 -11.72
N SER A 41 -16.17 -5.20 -12.57
CA SER A 41 -16.05 -5.07 -14.03
C SER A 41 -16.51 -3.71 -14.55
N ASP A 42 -17.18 -2.91 -13.73
CA ASP A 42 -17.74 -1.60 -14.10
C ASP A 42 -16.64 -0.57 -14.33
N VAL A 43 -15.58 -0.63 -13.51
CA VAL A 43 -14.36 0.16 -13.67
C VAL A 43 -13.18 -0.79 -13.74
N THR A 44 -12.36 -0.67 -14.79
CA THR A 44 -11.14 -1.46 -14.94
C THR A 44 -9.90 -0.59 -14.94
N MET A 45 -8.82 -1.14 -14.40
CA MET A 45 -7.50 -0.54 -14.39
C MET A 45 -6.52 -1.36 -15.23
N ARG A 46 -5.64 -0.70 -15.97
CA ARG A 46 -4.57 -1.34 -16.75
C ARG A 46 -3.28 -0.53 -16.66
N LEU A 47 -2.15 -1.20 -16.66
CA LEU A 47 -0.85 -0.56 -16.76
C LEU A 47 -0.36 -0.57 -18.19
N SER A 48 0.37 0.47 -18.58
CA SER A 48 1.02 0.52 -19.90
C SER A 48 2.17 -0.49 -20.03
N GLN A 49 2.75 -0.88 -18.90
CA GLN A 49 3.77 -1.90 -18.75
C GLN A 49 3.50 -2.68 -17.46
N GLU A 50 3.58 -4.01 -17.55
CA GLU A 50 3.21 -4.91 -16.45
C GLU A 50 4.42 -5.71 -15.94
N GLU A 51 5.60 -5.58 -16.56
CA GLU A 51 6.79 -6.39 -16.23
C GLU A 51 8.01 -5.50 -16.03
N PHE A 52 8.66 -5.61 -14.87
CA PHE A 52 9.78 -4.76 -14.46
C PHE A 52 10.94 -5.58 -13.87
N ARG A 53 12.15 -5.00 -13.88
CA ARG A 53 13.34 -5.62 -13.27
C ARG A 53 13.64 -5.15 -11.85
N SER A 54 12.98 -4.09 -11.44
CA SER A 54 13.10 -3.45 -10.13
C SER A 54 11.79 -2.71 -9.86
N VAL A 55 11.64 -2.16 -8.65
CA VAL A 55 10.52 -1.26 -8.35
C VAL A 55 10.49 -0.13 -9.39
N PRO A 56 9.37 0.07 -10.09
CA PRO A 56 9.25 1.17 -11.02
C PRO A 56 9.09 2.49 -10.26
N SER A 57 9.84 3.51 -10.67
CA SER A 57 9.68 4.88 -10.16
C SER A 57 8.31 5.46 -10.53
N GLU A 58 7.73 4.98 -11.63
CA GLU A 58 6.43 5.40 -12.12
C GLU A 58 5.71 4.25 -12.85
N LEU A 59 4.42 4.10 -12.56
CA LEU A 59 3.49 3.24 -13.29
C LEU A 59 2.44 4.10 -13.96
N SER A 60 2.31 3.99 -15.29
CA SER A 60 1.24 4.66 -16.04
C SER A 60 -0.04 3.83 -16.02
N LEU A 61 -0.99 4.28 -15.21
CA LEU A 61 -2.28 3.65 -14.97
C LEU A 61 -3.35 4.26 -15.89
N VAL A 62 -4.10 3.39 -16.56
CA VAL A 62 -5.28 3.73 -17.37
C VAL A 62 -6.51 3.18 -16.67
N ILE A 63 -7.45 4.05 -16.38
CA ILE A 63 -8.70 3.75 -15.68
C ILE A 63 -9.84 3.94 -16.68
N THR A 64 -10.68 2.92 -16.86
CA THR A 64 -11.81 2.95 -17.79
C THR A 64 -13.10 2.63 -17.06
N ASN A 65 -14.10 3.49 -17.20
CA ASN A 65 -15.47 3.25 -16.80
C ASN A 65 -16.23 2.63 -17.99
N HIS A 66 -16.89 1.51 -17.76
CA HIS A 66 -17.67 0.77 -18.77
C HIS A 66 -19.17 0.95 -18.60
N THR A 67 -19.57 1.92 -17.78
CA THR A 67 -20.97 2.16 -17.43
C THR A 67 -21.43 3.53 -17.91
N GLY A 68 -22.75 3.70 -17.98
CA GLY A 68 -23.41 4.99 -18.20
C GLY A 68 -23.48 5.88 -16.96
N GLU A 69 -22.90 5.46 -15.83
CA GLU A 69 -22.92 6.18 -14.55
C GLU A 69 -21.56 6.86 -14.30
N GLU A 70 -21.55 7.92 -13.50
CA GLU A 70 -20.32 8.59 -13.09
C GLU A 70 -19.73 7.95 -11.82
N TYR A 71 -18.40 7.87 -11.76
CA TYR A 71 -17.66 7.54 -10.55
C TYR A 71 -16.75 8.69 -10.14
N THR A 72 -16.43 8.78 -8.85
CA THR A 72 -15.38 9.64 -8.30
C THR A 72 -14.34 8.80 -7.60
N TYR A 73 -13.07 9.16 -7.69
CA TYR A 73 -11.97 8.48 -7.00
C TYR A 73 -10.89 9.48 -6.58
N GLY A 74 -10.03 9.08 -5.65
CA GLY A 74 -8.95 9.92 -5.13
C GLY A 74 -7.58 9.57 -5.69
N SER A 75 -6.54 10.26 -5.20
CA SER A 75 -5.15 9.92 -5.50
C SER A 75 -4.65 8.73 -4.69
N GLU A 76 -5.34 8.39 -3.61
CA GLU A 76 -5.04 7.27 -2.72
C GLU A 76 -5.03 5.95 -3.50
N TYR A 77 -4.03 5.13 -3.20
CA TYR A 77 -3.92 3.75 -3.65
C TYR A 77 -3.14 2.96 -2.59
N HIS A 78 -3.28 1.65 -2.61
CA HIS A 78 -2.36 0.76 -1.89
C HIS A 78 -1.82 -0.32 -2.80
N LEU A 79 -0.69 -0.88 -2.39
CA LEU A 79 -0.06 -1.99 -3.06
C LEU A 79 -0.37 -3.29 -2.33
N GLU A 80 -0.55 -4.35 -3.09
CA GLU A 80 -0.66 -5.70 -2.55
C GLU A 80 0.28 -6.63 -3.30
N VAL A 81 0.72 -7.69 -2.61
CA VAL A 81 1.58 -8.74 -3.14
C VAL A 81 0.85 -10.07 -3.10
N TYR A 82 1.01 -10.87 -4.15
CA TYR A 82 0.43 -12.21 -4.23
C TYR A 82 1.42 -13.24 -3.66
N LEU A 83 1.04 -13.91 -2.59
CA LEU A 83 1.83 -14.92 -1.89
C LEU A 83 0.92 -16.08 -1.48
N ASP A 84 1.37 -17.33 -1.65
CA ASP A 84 0.64 -18.52 -1.20
C ASP A 84 -0.85 -18.55 -1.59
N ASP A 85 -1.11 -18.25 -2.87
CA ASP A 85 -2.44 -18.16 -3.49
C ASP A 85 -3.37 -17.06 -2.95
N GLN A 86 -2.83 -16.10 -2.18
CA GLN A 86 -3.59 -15.01 -1.54
C GLN A 86 -2.93 -13.64 -1.74
N TRP A 87 -3.75 -12.59 -1.68
CA TRP A 87 -3.27 -11.21 -1.71
C TRP A 87 -3.02 -10.69 -0.30
N TYR A 88 -1.91 -9.99 -0.11
CA TYR A 88 -1.49 -9.38 1.14
C TYR A 88 -1.23 -7.91 0.96
N ILE A 89 -1.68 -7.09 1.92
CA ILE A 89 -1.46 -5.65 1.93
C ILE A 89 0.01 -5.39 2.21
N LEU A 90 0.66 -4.68 1.30
CA LEU A 90 2.00 -4.17 1.52
C LEU A 90 1.87 -2.90 2.39
N PRO A 91 2.53 -2.80 3.55
CA PRO A 91 2.62 -1.53 4.27
C PRO A 91 3.70 -0.63 3.66
N ALA A 92 3.44 0.67 3.60
CA ALA A 92 4.45 1.64 3.18
C ALA A 92 5.59 1.73 4.20
N GLU A 93 6.83 1.97 3.74
CA GLU A 93 7.99 2.13 4.65
C GLU A 93 7.86 3.38 5.52
N GLU A 94 7.34 4.44 4.93
CA GLU A 94 7.04 5.71 5.59
C GLU A 94 5.55 6.06 5.47
N GLU A 95 5.11 7.06 6.24
CA GLU A 95 3.73 7.57 6.11
C GLU A 95 3.55 8.21 4.73
N LEU A 96 2.64 7.66 3.93
CA LEU A 96 2.31 8.21 2.62
C LEU A 96 1.34 9.37 2.76
N TYR A 97 1.65 10.46 2.06
CA TYR A 97 0.81 11.64 1.99
C TYR A 97 0.19 11.74 0.60
N PHE A 98 -1.12 11.51 0.53
CA PHE A 98 -1.89 11.74 -0.69
C PHE A 98 -2.45 13.15 -0.70
N THR A 99 -2.46 13.77 -1.88
CA THR A 99 -3.23 14.99 -2.07
C THR A 99 -4.71 14.62 -2.04
N SER A 100 -5.46 15.19 -1.11
CA SER A 100 -6.92 15.01 -1.08
C SER A 100 -7.53 15.70 -2.30
N ILE A 101 -7.96 14.90 -3.27
CA ILE A 101 -8.59 15.33 -4.51
C ILE A 101 -9.73 14.36 -4.86
N GLY A 102 -10.82 14.90 -5.39
CA GLY A 102 -11.87 14.11 -6.02
C GLY A 102 -11.72 14.19 -7.54
N VAL A 103 -11.29 13.11 -8.17
CA VAL A 103 -11.19 12.98 -9.62
C VAL A 103 -12.46 12.34 -10.14
N MET A 104 -13.07 13.01 -11.12
CA MET A 104 -14.29 12.55 -11.75
C MET A 104 -13.96 11.61 -12.92
N LEU A 105 -14.56 10.42 -12.93
CA LEU A 105 -14.51 9.45 -14.01
C LEU A 105 -15.87 9.43 -14.70
N GLN A 106 -15.94 10.10 -15.85
CA GLN A 106 -17.17 10.26 -16.62
C GLN A 106 -17.75 8.90 -17.06
N PRO A 107 -19.08 8.85 -17.35
CA PRO A 107 -19.68 7.72 -18.06
C PRO A 107 -18.91 7.35 -19.32
N ASP A 108 -18.68 6.05 -19.54
CA ASP A 108 -17.87 5.50 -20.64
C ASP A 108 -16.47 6.14 -20.78
N GLY A 109 -16.00 6.79 -19.72
CA GLY A 109 -14.83 7.65 -19.71
C GLY A 109 -13.53 6.91 -19.46
N ILE A 110 -12.43 7.53 -19.87
CA ILE A 110 -11.07 7.04 -19.64
C ILE A 110 -10.27 8.16 -18.98
N ASN A 111 -9.65 7.84 -17.85
CA ASN A 111 -8.65 8.69 -17.22
C ASN A 111 -7.29 7.98 -17.25
N SER A 112 -6.22 8.77 -17.17
CA SER A 112 -4.86 8.28 -16.99
C SER A 112 -4.21 9.02 -15.84
N GLU A 113 -3.44 8.29 -15.04
CA GLU A 113 -2.64 8.86 -13.96
C GLU A 113 -1.33 8.08 -13.82
N ASN A 114 -0.37 8.72 -13.16
CA ASN A 114 0.90 8.10 -12.82
C ASN A 114 0.94 7.89 -11.31
N ILE A 115 1.39 6.71 -10.90
CA ILE A 115 1.61 6.35 -9.49
C ILE A 115 3.08 5.96 -9.31
N ALA A 116 3.62 6.15 -8.12
CA ALA A 116 5.04 5.93 -7.82
C ALA A 116 5.22 4.84 -6.74
N PRO A 117 5.27 3.54 -7.12
CA PRO A 117 5.51 2.45 -6.16
C PRO A 117 6.80 2.60 -5.36
N GLU A 118 7.81 3.28 -5.90
CA GLU A 118 9.04 3.66 -5.20
C GLU A 118 8.79 4.50 -3.94
N GLU A 119 7.77 5.37 -3.93
CA GLU A 119 7.40 6.14 -2.73
C GLU A 119 6.80 5.24 -1.64
N TYR A 120 6.20 4.12 -2.04
CA TYR A 120 5.66 3.12 -1.13
C TYR A 120 6.78 2.32 -0.46
N ARG A 121 7.76 1.92 -1.27
CA ARG A 121 8.92 1.13 -0.87
C ARG A 121 10.03 1.24 -1.91
N GLU A 122 11.25 1.58 -1.49
CA GLU A 122 12.38 1.68 -2.44
C GLU A 122 12.76 0.32 -3.04
N HIS A 123 12.55 -0.76 -2.28
CA HIS A 123 12.97 -2.11 -2.64
C HIS A 123 11.86 -3.14 -2.43
N LEU A 124 11.42 -3.78 -3.51
CA LEU A 124 10.56 -4.96 -3.49
C LEU A 124 11.29 -6.17 -4.06
N PRO A 125 11.10 -7.37 -3.49
CA PRO A 125 11.60 -8.60 -4.10
C PRO A 125 10.93 -8.86 -5.46
N ALA A 126 11.45 -9.83 -6.21
CA ALA A 126 10.72 -10.38 -7.35
C ALA A 126 9.38 -10.96 -6.88
N GLY A 127 8.32 -10.74 -7.65
CA GLY A 127 6.97 -11.14 -7.26
C GLY A 127 5.89 -10.56 -8.15
N HIS A 128 4.64 -10.92 -7.83
CA HIS A 128 3.44 -10.44 -8.48
C HIS A 128 2.72 -9.48 -7.53
N TYR A 129 2.39 -8.31 -8.05
CA TYR A 129 1.86 -7.19 -7.30
C TYR A 129 0.61 -6.65 -7.97
N ARG A 130 -0.19 -5.92 -7.20
CA ARG A 130 -1.28 -5.12 -7.75
C ARG A 130 -1.39 -3.77 -7.07
N VAL A 131 -1.82 -2.81 -7.86
CA VAL A 131 -2.27 -1.50 -7.40
C VAL A 131 -3.77 -1.61 -7.21
N VAL A 132 -4.27 -1.24 -6.04
CA VAL A 132 -5.70 -1.27 -5.72
C VAL A 132 -6.20 0.15 -5.49
N LYS A 133 -7.38 0.46 -6.07
CA LYS A 133 -8.07 1.74 -5.88
C LYS A 133 -9.56 1.54 -5.66
N GLU A 134 -10.14 2.46 -4.89
CA GLU A 134 -11.58 2.56 -4.63
C GLU A 134 -12.22 3.65 -5.49
N PHE A 135 -13.44 3.37 -5.95
CA PHE A 135 -14.26 4.27 -6.75
C PHE A 135 -15.65 4.37 -6.14
N TYR A 136 -16.19 5.58 -6.10
CA TYR A 136 -17.47 5.87 -5.47
C TYR A 136 -18.45 6.37 -6.52
N GLY A 137 -19.55 5.63 -6.70
CA GLY A 137 -20.63 5.99 -7.62
C GLY A 137 -22.00 5.90 -6.95
N ALA A 138 -23.07 6.08 -7.73
CA ALA A 138 -24.45 6.00 -7.21
C ALA A 138 -24.79 4.62 -6.61
N GLY A 139 -24.17 3.55 -7.13
CA GLY A 139 -24.33 2.17 -6.65
C GLY A 139 -23.56 1.84 -5.37
N GLY A 140 -22.75 2.77 -4.87
CA GLY A 140 -21.85 2.58 -3.73
C GLY A 140 -20.37 2.56 -4.14
N GLU A 141 -19.56 2.04 -3.23
CA GLU A 141 -18.13 1.85 -3.42
C GLU A 141 -17.85 0.57 -4.23
N ILE A 142 -16.92 0.67 -5.16
CA ILE A 142 -16.37 -0.47 -5.89
C ILE A 142 -14.84 -0.42 -5.85
N THR A 143 -14.21 -1.58 -6.00
CA THR A 143 -12.75 -1.70 -6.05
C THR A 143 -12.32 -2.19 -7.43
N ALA A 144 -11.24 -1.61 -7.95
CA ALA A 144 -10.54 -2.12 -9.13
C ALA A 144 -9.04 -2.24 -8.83
N ALA A 145 -8.36 -3.09 -9.60
CA ALA A 145 -6.93 -3.26 -9.47
C ALA A 145 -6.25 -3.45 -10.82
N ALA A 146 -4.97 -3.11 -10.90
CA ALA A 146 -4.09 -3.47 -12.01
C ALA A 146 -2.85 -4.18 -11.51
N GLU A 147 -2.47 -5.25 -12.19
CA GLU A 147 -1.39 -6.13 -11.80
C GLU A 147 -0.08 -5.81 -12.53
N PHE A 148 1.05 -6.04 -11.86
CA PHE A 148 2.38 -5.99 -12.43
C PHE A 148 3.30 -6.99 -11.73
N SER A 149 4.40 -7.34 -12.39
CA SER A 149 5.41 -8.26 -11.87
C SER A 149 6.79 -7.60 -11.84
N ILE A 150 7.58 -8.01 -10.87
CA ILE A 150 9.02 -7.73 -10.78
C ILE A 150 9.76 -9.06 -10.98
N SER A 151 10.67 -9.13 -11.94
CA SER A 151 11.48 -10.32 -12.26
C SER A 151 12.97 -9.99 -12.35
N GLU A 152 13.83 -10.97 -12.06
CA GLU A 152 15.30 -10.82 -12.15
C GLU A 152 15.82 -10.80 -13.61
#